data_AF-A0A650D7B5-F1
#
_entry.id   AF-A0A650D7B5-F1
#
_cell.length_a   1.000
_cell.length_b   1.000
_cell.length_c   1.000
_cell.angle_alpha   90.00
_cell.angle_beta   90.00
_cell.angle_gamma   90.00
#
_symmetry.space_group_name_H-M   'P 1'
#
loop_
_entity.id
_entity.type
_entity.pdbx_description
1 polymer ?
#
loop_
_entity_poly.entity_id
_entity_poly.type
_entity_poly.pdbx_seq_one_letter_code
_entity_poly.pdbx_strand_id
1 'polypeptide(L)'
;MLSFFTRRKASPISSNAAAGFFKPESPDALLSTSRRRQLIENIWQRTSLPREQFETLYMQAFKSYAALVQHLPASENHHHAYHGGMLDHGLEIVAYALKIRQMYLLPIGAPPESQAAQSEAWSAASAYGALVHDLGKIAVDVKVELADGTIWHPWHGPLDQPYRFKYVKGRDYRLHGAASSLIYSNVIPAKALDWLSGFPELWSQLVFAFAGQYEHADILGEIVSQADQASVAQELGGNPGRAMSAPKQSIQRQLAEGLRMLVADKFKLNQPDGPSDGWLTQEGLWLVSKPAVDQLRALLLSQGIEHIPSSNAPMFNLLQDQAIIQPNGEGKAIWKASIDNGRGWKNTFTVLKIAPALIWPNTTDRPETYTGTLTVESAPMADDNEQVPAGGDESQPVNSKNTPAASAVRPAPQQAPPAAKDFDALDELLDLFPDPVATAPTQPAPEQVGDDDQIPFLPPPPAPTNLSQPRQLVGNKAENHTAPVEEPAKVLPEGSSSHGLNFLTWLKGGVISHRIIINDAKARVHTVDGTAFLVSPDIFKRYALEHPGIEREAKERDLEAWQVVQRSFEKLKKHRKTGAGLNIWTCLVKGPRKSKQLRGYLLIEPNDVFSEVPYDNPVISLAELVDKDTSE
;
A
#
# COMPACT_ATOMS: atom_id res chain seq x y z
N MET A 1 30.74 -19.07 52.11
CA MET A 1 29.29 -19.34 52.07
C MET A 1 28.74 -18.68 50.82
N LEU A 2 27.98 -19.32 49.92
CA LEU A 2 27.71 -20.76 49.76
C LEU A 2 27.90 -21.14 48.27
N SER A 3 28.18 -22.41 47.97
CA SER A 3 28.24 -22.92 46.59
C SER A 3 27.14 -23.97 46.38
N PHE A 4 26.00 -23.52 45.88
CA PHE A 4 24.86 -24.32 45.42
C PHE A 4 24.13 -23.50 44.32
N PHE A 5 23.63 -24.05 43.21
CA PHE A 5 23.46 -25.46 42.83
C PHE A 5 23.94 -25.75 41.41
N THR A 6 24.64 -26.87 41.22
CA THR A 6 24.66 -27.57 39.91
C THR A 6 23.36 -28.33 39.71
N ARG A 7 22.58 -27.99 38.68
CA ARG A 7 21.39 -28.78 38.28
C ARG A 7 21.78 -29.76 37.16
N ARG A 8 21.26 -30.98 37.22
CA ARG A 8 21.68 -32.11 36.37
C ARG A 8 21.29 -31.88 34.89
N LYS A 9 22.13 -32.36 33.96
CA LYS A 9 21.68 -32.66 32.59
C LYS A 9 20.51 -33.65 32.65
N ALA A 10 19.42 -33.32 31.97
CA ALA A 10 18.42 -34.30 31.54
C ALA A 10 18.73 -34.70 30.09
N SER A 11 18.66 -35.99 29.78
CA SER A 11 18.66 -36.46 28.39
C SER A 11 17.32 -36.11 27.72
N PRO A 12 17.27 -35.93 26.40
CA PRO A 12 16.12 -35.32 25.74
C PRO A 12 14.88 -36.23 25.80
N ILE A 13 13.76 -35.68 26.29
CA ILE A 13 12.44 -36.28 26.08
C ILE A 13 12.03 -35.94 24.64
N SER A 14 11.97 -36.97 23.80
CA SER A 14 11.49 -36.83 22.43
C SER A 14 10.01 -36.44 22.39
N SER A 15 9.63 -35.75 21.30
CA SER A 15 8.28 -35.77 20.73
C SER A 15 7.10 -35.58 21.70
N ASN A 16 6.92 -34.33 22.14
CA ASN A 16 5.66 -33.63 21.84
C ASN A 16 5.90 -32.12 21.80
N ALA A 17 5.35 -31.45 20.79
CA ALA A 17 5.20 -30.00 20.83
C ALA A 17 3.99 -29.69 21.71
N ALA A 18 4.19 -29.03 22.84
CA ALA A 18 3.07 -28.58 23.67
C ALA A 18 2.19 -27.64 22.86
N ALA A 19 0.87 -27.89 22.83
CA ALA A 19 -0.04 -27.16 21.97
C ALA A 19 0.04 -25.64 22.20
N GLY A 20 0.36 -24.89 21.14
CA GLY A 20 0.54 -23.44 21.18
C GLY A 20 1.95 -22.91 21.45
N PHE A 21 2.99 -23.77 21.47
CA PHE A 21 4.40 -23.34 21.56
C PHE A 21 5.16 -23.55 20.24
N PHE A 22 5.81 -22.49 19.76
CA PHE A 22 6.79 -22.52 18.67
C PHE A 22 8.12 -23.05 19.18
N LYS A 23 8.92 -23.68 18.31
CA LYS A 23 10.32 -24.01 18.60
C LYS A 23 11.21 -22.91 18.00
N PRO A 24 12.31 -22.50 18.66
CA PRO A 24 13.32 -21.68 18.01
C PRO A 24 13.95 -22.42 16.83
N GLU A 25 14.24 -21.68 15.77
CA GLU A 25 14.96 -22.14 14.60
C GLU A 25 16.32 -21.45 14.49
N SER A 26 17.25 -22.07 13.76
CA SER A 26 18.55 -21.46 13.48
C SER A 26 18.38 -20.27 12.52
N PRO A 27 19.21 -19.21 12.63
CA PRO A 27 19.13 -18.08 11.73
C PRO A 27 19.27 -18.46 10.25
N ASP A 28 20.14 -19.42 9.92
CA ASP A 28 20.29 -19.90 8.55
C ASP A 28 19.02 -20.58 8.02
N ALA A 29 18.26 -21.28 8.87
CA ALA A 29 16.96 -21.86 8.49
C ALA A 29 15.90 -20.75 8.28
N LEU A 30 15.80 -19.81 9.23
CA LEU A 30 14.87 -18.68 9.15
C LEU A 30 15.10 -17.81 7.89
N LEU A 31 16.36 -17.60 7.50
CA LEU A 31 16.74 -16.83 6.31
C LEU A 31 16.70 -17.67 5.01
N SER A 32 16.45 -18.98 5.08
CA SER A 32 16.51 -19.90 3.91
C SER A 32 15.28 -19.86 2.99
N THR A 33 14.21 -19.14 3.34
CA THR A 33 13.02 -19.04 2.47
C THR A 33 13.37 -18.35 1.14
N SER A 34 12.61 -18.63 0.07
CA SER A 34 12.89 -18.05 -1.25
C SER A 34 12.79 -16.52 -1.25
N ARG A 35 11.76 -15.93 -0.61
CA ARG A 35 11.59 -14.48 -0.41
C ARG A 35 12.81 -13.89 0.30
N ARG A 36 13.22 -14.46 1.44
CA ARG A 36 14.33 -13.94 2.25
C ARG A 36 15.68 -14.06 1.53
N ARG A 37 15.95 -15.15 0.80
CA ARG A 37 17.15 -15.25 -0.05
C ARG A 37 17.16 -14.23 -1.20
N GLN A 38 16.03 -13.98 -1.84
CA GLN A 38 15.91 -12.95 -2.88
C GLN A 38 16.12 -11.54 -2.31
N LEU A 39 15.56 -11.24 -1.14
CA LEU A 39 15.79 -9.98 -0.42
C LEU A 39 17.27 -9.77 -0.08
N ILE A 40 17.93 -10.77 0.53
CA ILE A 40 19.35 -10.70 0.90
C ILE A 40 20.24 -10.53 -0.33
N GLU A 41 19.91 -11.18 -1.45
CA GLU A 41 20.62 -11.01 -2.72
C GLU A 41 20.42 -9.62 -3.33
N ASN A 42 19.20 -9.08 -3.30
CA ASN A 42 18.89 -7.70 -3.72
C ASN A 42 19.62 -6.67 -2.84
N ILE A 43 19.72 -6.91 -1.53
CA ILE A 43 20.49 -6.08 -0.60
C ILE A 43 21.99 -6.15 -0.95
N TRP A 44 22.55 -7.34 -1.14
CA TRP A 44 23.95 -7.52 -1.55
C TRP A 44 24.29 -6.72 -2.82
N GLN A 45 23.48 -6.88 -3.88
CA GLN A 45 23.65 -6.17 -5.15
C GLN A 45 23.62 -4.63 -4.99
N ARG A 46 22.90 -4.10 -3.99
CA ARG A 46 22.87 -2.65 -3.71
C ARG A 46 24.07 -2.14 -2.90
N THR A 47 24.72 -3.01 -2.13
CA THR A 47 25.96 -2.67 -1.41
C THR A 47 27.21 -2.71 -2.29
N SER A 48 27.19 -3.46 -3.40
CA SER A 48 28.33 -3.70 -4.30
C SER A 48 29.58 -4.32 -3.63
N LEU A 49 29.45 -4.86 -2.41
CA LEU A 49 30.57 -5.38 -1.63
C LEU A 49 31.01 -6.79 -2.06
N PRO A 50 32.30 -7.16 -1.89
CA PRO A 50 32.74 -8.56 -1.87
C PRO A 50 31.93 -9.40 -0.87
N ARG A 51 31.60 -10.65 -1.23
CA ARG A 51 30.76 -11.53 -0.39
C ARG A 51 31.27 -11.71 1.04
N GLU A 52 32.58 -11.75 1.27
CA GLU A 52 33.18 -11.87 2.61
C GLU A 52 32.94 -10.63 3.49
N GLN A 53 32.98 -9.43 2.89
CA GLN A 53 32.66 -8.18 3.58
C GLN A 53 31.16 -8.06 3.83
N PHE A 54 30.33 -8.49 2.86
CA PHE A 54 28.88 -8.54 3.04
C PHE A 54 28.45 -9.52 4.15
N GLU A 55 29.07 -10.71 4.22
CA GLU A 55 28.80 -11.69 5.28
C GLU A 55 29.12 -11.10 6.67
N THR A 56 30.24 -10.37 6.76
CA THR A 56 30.74 -9.76 8.00
C THR A 56 29.91 -8.55 8.45
N LEU A 57 29.52 -7.66 7.53
CA LEU A 57 28.82 -6.41 7.84
C LEU A 57 27.30 -6.59 7.90
N TYR A 58 26.70 -7.30 6.94
CA TYR A 58 25.24 -7.36 6.75
C TYR A 58 24.68 -8.71 7.21
N MET A 59 25.22 -9.83 6.73
CA MET A 59 24.66 -11.15 7.04
C MET A 59 24.77 -11.51 8.53
N GLN A 60 25.85 -11.12 9.22
CA GLN A 60 25.93 -11.27 10.67
C GLN A 60 24.80 -10.50 11.38
N ALA A 61 24.48 -9.27 10.95
CA ALA A 61 23.37 -8.50 11.52
C ALA A 61 22.00 -9.16 11.23
N PHE A 62 21.77 -9.62 10.00
CA PHE A 62 20.54 -10.34 9.64
C PHE A 62 20.38 -11.66 10.40
N LYS A 63 21.47 -12.39 10.64
CA LYS A 63 21.48 -13.62 11.43
C LYS A 63 21.17 -13.34 12.91
N SER A 64 21.76 -12.31 13.50
CA SER A 64 21.44 -11.88 14.87
C SER A 64 19.98 -11.39 15.00
N TYR A 65 19.49 -10.62 14.01
CA TYR A 65 18.10 -10.18 13.95
C TYR A 65 17.14 -11.37 13.89
N ALA A 66 17.35 -12.30 12.95
CA ALA A 66 16.55 -13.52 12.83
C ALA A 66 16.57 -14.38 14.10
N ALA A 67 17.74 -14.52 14.75
CA ALA A 67 17.87 -15.24 16.03
C ALA A 67 16.97 -14.65 17.13
N LEU A 68 16.78 -13.33 17.12
CA LEU A 68 16.07 -12.55 18.14
C LEU A 68 14.56 -12.41 17.83
N VAL A 69 14.17 -12.20 16.57
CA VAL A 69 12.75 -12.02 16.18
C VAL A 69 12.04 -13.33 15.84
N GLN A 70 12.75 -14.39 15.44
CA GLN A 70 12.20 -15.73 15.17
C GLN A 70 10.92 -15.68 14.30
N HIS A 71 9.79 -16.22 14.77
CA HIS A 71 8.49 -16.23 14.09
C HIS A 71 7.54 -15.12 14.58
N LEU A 72 8.04 -14.06 15.21
CA LEU A 72 7.21 -12.95 15.66
C LEU A 72 6.62 -12.15 14.46
N PRO A 73 5.34 -11.74 14.53
CA PRO A 73 4.73 -10.80 13.57
C PRO A 73 5.13 -9.34 13.85
N ALA A 74 5.13 -8.49 12.81
CA ALA A 74 5.46 -7.07 12.94
C ALA A 74 4.25 -6.18 13.29
N SER A 75 3.03 -6.73 13.21
CA SER A 75 1.77 -6.02 13.42
C SER A 75 0.63 -6.98 13.83
N GLU A 76 -0.42 -6.48 14.48
CA GLU A 76 -1.61 -7.30 14.79
C GLU A 76 -2.51 -7.56 13.57
N ASN A 77 -2.72 -6.55 12.72
CA ASN A 77 -3.83 -6.53 11.75
C ASN A 77 -3.41 -6.07 10.33
N HIS A 78 -2.12 -5.84 10.07
CA HIS A 78 -1.60 -5.44 8.76
C HIS A 78 -0.89 -6.60 8.05
N HIS A 79 -0.37 -6.36 6.85
CA HIS A 79 0.18 -7.40 5.97
C HIS A 79 1.26 -8.26 6.65
N HIS A 80 2.14 -7.70 7.48
CA HIS A 80 3.14 -8.44 8.27
C HIS A 80 2.62 -9.06 9.59
N ALA A 81 1.31 -9.37 9.71
CA ALA A 81 0.72 -10.03 10.88
C ALA A 81 0.91 -11.57 10.93
N TYR A 82 1.56 -12.16 9.93
CA TYR A 82 1.87 -13.59 9.88
C TYR A 82 3.15 -13.96 10.64
N HIS A 83 3.34 -15.27 10.86
CA HIS A 83 4.52 -15.81 11.56
C HIS A 83 5.83 -15.52 10.80
N GLY A 84 6.73 -14.81 11.48
CA GLY A 84 8.00 -14.33 10.90
C GLY A 84 7.87 -13.04 10.10
N GLY A 85 6.70 -12.37 10.10
CA GLY A 85 6.51 -11.09 9.42
C GLY A 85 7.44 -9.98 9.92
N MET A 86 7.92 -10.06 11.17
CA MET A 86 8.97 -9.17 11.69
C MET A 86 10.32 -9.35 10.96
N LEU A 87 10.65 -10.57 10.53
CA LEU A 87 11.87 -10.86 9.79
C LEU A 87 11.79 -10.39 8.33
N ASP A 88 10.64 -10.60 7.67
CA ASP A 88 10.43 -10.15 6.29
C ASP A 88 10.39 -8.61 6.20
N HIS A 89 9.60 -7.94 7.06
CA HIS A 89 9.54 -6.47 7.16
C HIS A 89 10.93 -5.86 7.38
N GLY A 90 11.70 -6.37 8.35
CA GLY A 90 13.05 -5.87 8.64
C GLY A 90 14.02 -5.98 7.47
N LEU A 91 13.94 -7.04 6.67
CA LEU A 91 14.76 -7.18 5.44
C LEU A 91 14.25 -6.27 4.31
N GLU A 92 12.95 -6.03 4.24
CA GLU A 92 12.33 -5.19 3.22
C GLU A 92 12.65 -3.70 3.43
N ILE A 93 12.55 -3.18 4.66
CA ILE A 93 12.93 -1.79 4.97
C ILE A 93 14.43 -1.57 4.66
N VAL A 94 15.29 -2.56 4.90
CA VAL A 94 16.71 -2.50 4.51
C VAL A 94 16.90 -2.41 2.99
N ALA A 95 16.13 -3.19 2.21
CA ALA A 95 16.19 -3.15 0.76
C ALA A 95 15.72 -1.80 0.18
N TYR A 96 14.67 -1.19 0.75
CA TYR A 96 14.23 0.16 0.37
C TYR A 96 15.23 1.24 0.83
N ALA A 97 15.73 1.18 2.07
CA ALA A 97 16.67 2.17 2.60
C ALA A 97 17.96 2.25 1.78
N LEU A 98 18.53 1.10 1.38
CA LEU A 98 19.70 1.07 0.48
C LEU A 98 19.38 1.61 -0.93
N LYS A 99 18.16 1.39 -1.44
CA LYS A 99 17.69 1.90 -2.73
C LYS A 99 17.47 3.41 -2.72
N ILE A 100 16.91 3.96 -1.63
CA ILE A 100 16.74 5.40 -1.41
C ILE A 100 18.10 6.05 -1.21
N ARG A 101 18.99 5.46 -0.40
CA ARG A 101 20.37 5.92 -0.19
C ARG A 101 21.16 6.09 -1.48
N GLN A 102 20.92 5.26 -2.51
CA GLN A 102 21.56 5.37 -3.82
C GLN A 102 21.18 6.65 -4.60
N MET A 103 20.11 7.35 -4.22
CA MET A 103 19.71 8.63 -4.81
C MET A 103 20.50 9.83 -4.25
N TYR A 104 21.26 9.65 -3.16
CA TYR A 104 21.96 10.71 -2.44
C TYR A 104 23.48 10.58 -2.52
N LEU A 105 24.15 11.71 -2.75
CA LEU A 105 25.60 11.85 -2.56
C LEU A 105 25.86 12.26 -1.10
N LEU A 106 26.37 11.32 -0.28
CA LEU A 106 26.52 11.46 1.17
C LEU A 106 28.00 11.40 1.59
N PRO A 107 28.47 12.24 2.54
CA PRO A 107 27.71 13.27 3.26
C PRO A 107 27.25 14.43 2.37
N ILE A 108 26.18 15.12 2.76
CA ILE A 108 25.60 16.22 1.97
C ILE A 108 26.56 17.42 1.99
N GLY A 109 26.91 17.94 0.82
CA GLY A 109 27.82 19.09 0.69
C GLY A 109 29.30 18.79 0.91
N ALA A 110 29.67 17.56 1.25
CA ALA A 110 31.07 17.14 1.32
C ALA A 110 31.72 17.03 -0.08
N PRO A 111 33.05 17.16 -0.22
CA PRO A 111 33.75 16.95 -1.49
C PRO A 111 33.53 15.53 -2.04
N PRO A 112 33.51 15.31 -3.37
CA PRO A 112 33.27 13.99 -3.97
C PRO A 112 34.22 12.88 -3.50
N GLU A 113 35.48 13.22 -3.19
CA GLU A 113 36.46 12.30 -2.59
C GLU A 113 36.02 11.84 -1.19
N SER A 114 35.56 12.76 -0.34
CA SER A 114 35.04 12.48 1.00
C SER A 114 33.70 11.74 0.97
N GLN A 115 32.89 11.95 -0.07
CA GLN A 115 31.65 11.20 -0.31
C GLN A 115 31.94 9.76 -0.74
N ALA A 116 32.88 9.58 -1.68
CA ALA A 116 33.32 8.25 -2.11
C ALA A 116 33.92 7.45 -0.93
N ALA A 117 34.82 8.06 -0.16
CA ALA A 117 35.49 7.43 0.99
C ALA A 117 34.55 7.02 2.14
N GLN A 118 33.35 7.62 2.23
CA GLN A 118 32.35 7.31 3.25
C GLN A 118 31.14 6.53 2.71
N SER A 119 31.09 6.24 1.41
CA SER A 119 29.92 5.67 0.72
C SER A 119 29.45 4.34 1.34
N GLU A 120 30.40 3.49 1.74
CA GLU A 120 30.13 2.20 2.39
C GLU A 120 29.57 2.39 3.81
N ALA A 121 30.12 3.33 4.58
CA ALA A 121 29.69 3.65 5.94
C ALA A 121 28.24 4.17 5.94
N TRP A 122 27.90 5.12 5.06
CA TRP A 122 26.53 5.61 4.90
C TRP A 122 25.56 4.50 4.46
N SER A 123 26.01 3.55 3.64
CA SER A 123 25.19 2.40 3.23
C SER A 123 24.92 1.45 4.41
N ALA A 124 25.96 1.12 5.18
CA ALA A 124 25.85 0.25 6.35
C ALA A 124 24.98 0.88 7.44
N ALA A 125 25.17 2.17 7.74
CA ALA A 125 24.33 2.90 8.68
C ALA A 125 22.86 2.98 8.24
N SER A 126 22.59 3.19 6.95
CA SER A 126 21.21 3.18 6.40
C SER A 126 20.57 1.81 6.59
N ALA A 127 21.30 0.72 6.31
CA ALA A 127 20.84 -0.63 6.54
C ALA A 127 20.65 -0.97 8.03
N TYR A 128 21.55 -0.54 8.91
CA TYR A 128 21.42 -0.81 10.35
C TYR A 128 20.26 -0.03 10.98
N GLY A 129 20.10 1.25 10.63
CA GLY A 129 18.94 2.05 11.06
C GLY A 129 17.62 1.44 10.57
N ALA A 130 17.56 1.04 9.29
CA ALA A 130 16.42 0.34 8.73
C ALA A 130 16.13 -1.03 9.37
N LEU A 131 17.16 -1.82 9.69
CA LEU A 131 16.98 -3.14 10.31
C LEU A 131 16.42 -3.03 11.74
N VAL A 132 16.78 -1.99 12.49
CA VAL A 132 16.38 -1.84 13.90
C VAL A 132 15.26 -0.82 14.15
N HIS A 133 14.74 -0.13 13.13
CA HIS A 133 13.74 0.93 13.28
C HIS A 133 12.56 0.51 14.18
N ASP A 134 12.02 -0.68 13.92
CA ASP A 134 10.89 -1.31 14.61
C ASP A 134 11.29 -2.29 15.72
N LEU A 135 12.58 -2.57 15.90
CA LEU A 135 13.07 -3.69 16.71
C LEU A 135 12.52 -3.68 18.15
N GLY A 136 12.33 -2.52 18.75
CA GLY A 136 11.74 -2.36 20.08
C GLY A 136 10.33 -2.94 20.24
N LYS A 137 9.59 -3.25 19.16
CA LYS A 137 8.30 -3.94 19.23
C LYS A 137 8.39 -5.27 19.99
N ILE A 138 9.50 -6.00 19.87
CA ILE A 138 9.71 -7.27 20.59
C ILE A 138 10.05 -7.08 22.09
N ALA A 139 10.27 -5.84 22.53
CA ALA A 139 10.53 -5.47 23.92
C ALA A 139 9.30 -4.92 24.66
N VAL A 140 8.38 -4.22 23.95
CA VAL A 140 7.25 -3.52 24.58
C VAL A 140 5.86 -3.85 23.99
N ASP A 141 5.75 -4.19 22.70
CA ASP A 141 4.45 -4.45 22.06
C ASP A 141 4.05 -5.93 22.13
N VAL A 142 5.02 -6.83 22.18
CA VAL A 142 4.82 -8.28 22.27
C VAL A 142 5.39 -8.83 23.58
N LYS A 143 4.57 -9.62 24.30
CA LYS A 143 5.01 -10.41 25.45
C LYS A 143 5.26 -11.86 25.03
N VAL A 144 6.49 -12.33 25.22
CA VAL A 144 6.91 -13.72 24.98
C VAL A 144 7.00 -14.49 26.30
N GLU A 145 6.58 -15.75 26.27
CA GLU A 145 6.55 -16.68 27.41
C GLU A 145 7.21 -18.01 26.99
N LEU A 146 8.19 -18.48 27.76
CA LEU A 146 8.94 -19.71 27.51
C LEU A 146 8.20 -20.95 28.04
N ALA A 147 8.62 -22.13 27.60
CA ALA A 147 8.03 -23.42 28.00
C ALA A 147 8.09 -23.72 29.51
N ASP A 148 8.96 -23.05 30.27
CA ASP A 148 9.03 -23.13 31.73
C ASP A 148 8.11 -22.12 32.45
N GLY A 149 7.37 -21.30 31.70
CA GLY A 149 6.47 -20.25 32.20
C GLY A 149 7.17 -18.92 32.51
N THR A 150 8.48 -18.80 32.26
CA THR A 150 9.19 -17.52 32.42
C THR A 150 8.87 -16.54 31.29
N ILE A 151 9.04 -15.25 31.55
CA ILE A 151 8.89 -14.18 30.56
C ILE A 151 10.25 -13.95 29.91
N TRP A 152 10.32 -14.09 28.59
CA TRP A 152 11.53 -13.74 27.86
C TRP A 152 11.62 -12.23 27.65
N HIS A 153 12.85 -11.72 27.66
CA HIS A 153 13.16 -10.33 27.39
C HIS A 153 14.33 -10.25 26.39
N PRO A 154 14.23 -9.45 25.32
CA PRO A 154 15.18 -9.49 24.21
C PRO A 154 16.61 -9.05 24.55
N TRP A 155 16.80 -8.27 25.63
CA TRP A 155 18.13 -7.92 26.13
C TRP A 155 18.88 -9.10 26.78
N HIS A 156 18.20 -10.22 27.11
CA HIS A 156 18.85 -11.46 27.53
C HIS A 156 19.38 -12.31 26.35
N GLY A 157 19.14 -11.90 25.10
CA GLY A 157 19.59 -12.60 23.91
C GLY A 157 18.50 -13.44 23.22
N PRO A 158 18.87 -14.27 22.22
CA PRO A 158 17.92 -15.02 21.41
C PRO A 158 17.16 -16.10 22.18
N LEU A 159 16.05 -16.56 21.61
CA LEU A 159 15.19 -17.60 22.19
C LEU A 159 15.87 -18.98 22.09
N ASP A 160 16.12 -19.63 23.23
CA ASP A 160 16.78 -20.95 23.33
C ASP A 160 15.80 -22.10 23.63
N GLN A 161 14.58 -21.78 24.08
CA GLN A 161 13.53 -22.71 24.47
C GLN A 161 12.25 -22.52 23.64
N PRO A 162 11.37 -23.54 23.56
CA PRO A 162 10.05 -23.37 22.96
C PRO A 162 9.28 -22.23 23.63
N TYR A 163 8.62 -21.41 22.82
CA TYR A 163 8.03 -20.14 23.25
C TYR A 163 6.65 -19.92 22.66
N ARG A 164 5.84 -19.11 23.33
CA ARG A 164 4.59 -18.55 22.81
C ARG A 164 4.58 -17.05 23.02
N PHE A 165 3.80 -16.33 22.22
CA PHE A 165 3.73 -14.87 22.29
C PHE A 165 2.30 -14.37 22.25
N LYS A 166 2.09 -13.15 22.77
CA LYS A 166 0.84 -12.40 22.65
C LYS A 166 1.13 -10.91 22.70
N TYR A 167 0.29 -10.12 22.03
CA TYR A 167 0.40 -8.66 22.08
C TYR A 167 0.00 -8.08 23.43
N VAL A 168 0.61 -6.94 23.77
CA VAL A 168 0.29 -6.12 24.93
C VAL A 168 -0.90 -5.21 24.59
N LYS A 169 -1.97 -5.31 25.38
CA LYS A 169 -3.15 -4.43 25.28
C LYS A 169 -2.81 -3.05 25.84
N GLY A 170 -3.23 -1.99 25.15
CA GLY A 170 -3.00 -0.61 25.60
C GLY A 170 -1.55 -0.15 25.52
N ARG A 171 -0.75 -0.75 24.63
CA ARG A 171 0.62 -0.33 24.30
C ARG A 171 0.66 1.12 23.79
N ASP A 172 1.72 1.83 24.12
CA ASP A 172 2.05 3.13 23.50
C ASP A 172 2.89 2.87 22.25
N TYR A 173 2.30 3.08 21.06
CA TYR A 173 2.99 2.89 19.79
C TYR A 173 4.21 3.80 19.58
N ARG A 174 4.39 4.86 20.38
CA ARG A 174 5.64 5.67 20.33
C ARG A 174 6.77 5.04 21.14
N LEU A 175 6.46 4.14 22.06
CA LEU A 175 7.45 3.54 22.95
C LEU A 175 8.37 2.55 22.22
N HIS A 176 7.90 1.85 21.19
CA HIS A 176 8.74 0.87 20.49
C HIS A 176 9.93 1.50 19.75
N GLY A 177 9.77 2.69 19.16
CA GLY A 177 10.88 3.41 18.50
C GLY A 177 12.01 3.73 19.48
N ALA A 178 11.66 4.21 20.68
CA ALA A 178 12.63 4.41 21.75
C ALA A 178 13.19 3.09 22.31
N ALA A 179 12.37 2.03 22.39
CA ALA A 179 12.77 0.74 22.94
C ALA A 179 13.77 -0.03 22.06
N SER A 180 13.91 0.30 20.76
CA SER A 180 14.98 -0.23 19.90
C SER A 180 16.37 0.02 20.49
N SER A 181 16.56 1.15 21.18
CA SER A 181 17.80 1.51 21.88
C SER A 181 18.20 0.53 23.01
N LEU A 182 17.28 -0.29 23.51
CA LEU A 182 17.57 -1.29 24.55
C LEU A 182 18.29 -2.54 24.01
N ILE A 183 18.20 -2.80 22.69
CA ILE A 183 18.49 -4.12 22.10
C ILE A 183 19.18 -4.10 20.74
N TYR A 184 19.41 -2.94 20.11
CA TYR A 184 20.19 -2.85 18.85
C TYR A 184 21.58 -3.51 18.95
N SER A 185 22.22 -3.49 20.12
CA SER A 185 23.51 -4.12 20.41
C SER A 185 23.50 -5.65 20.38
N ASN A 186 22.32 -6.28 20.52
CA ASN A 186 22.14 -7.72 20.31
C ASN A 186 21.98 -8.08 18.82
N VAL A 187 21.90 -7.09 17.93
CA VAL A 187 21.71 -7.27 16.47
C VAL A 187 22.91 -6.76 15.68
N ILE A 188 23.35 -5.52 15.91
CA ILE A 188 24.44 -4.88 15.15
C ILE A 188 25.80 -5.32 15.71
N PRO A 189 26.73 -5.87 14.89
CA PRO A 189 28.03 -6.30 15.36
C PRO A 189 28.86 -5.16 15.97
N ALA A 190 29.45 -5.36 17.15
CA ALA A 190 30.26 -4.36 17.84
C ALA A 190 31.35 -3.75 16.95
N LYS A 191 32.07 -4.57 16.17
CA LYS A 191 33.09 -4.12 15.20
C LYS A 191 32.57 -3.14 14.15
N ALA A 192 31.29 -3.26 13.77
CA ALA A 192 30.65 -2.34 12.83
C ALA A 192 30.26 -1.02 13.51
N LEU A 193 29.88 -1.05 14.79
CA LEU A 193 29.69 0.15 15.60
C LEU A 193 31.02 0.86 15.85
N ASP A 194 32.10 0.13 16.19
CA ASP A 194 33.46 0.66 16.34
C ASP A 194 33.89 1.41 15.08
N TRP A 195 33.72 0.80 13.90
CA TRP A 195 34.01 1.40 12.60
C TRP A 195 33.15 2.63 12.29
N LEU A 196 31.83 2.54 12.48
CA LEU A 196 30.90 3.64 12.19
C LEU A 196 31.09 4.84 13.14
N SER A 197 31.56 4.60 14.38
CA SER A 197 31.91 5.68 15.33
C SER A 197 33.06 6.57 14.85
N GLY A 198 33.87 6.09 13.88
CA GLY A 198 34.92 6.87 13.23
C GLY A 198 34.43 7.99 12.30
N PHE A 199 33.11 8.08 12.05
CA PHE A 199 32.48 9.10 11.20
C PHE A 199 31.48 9.95 12.02
N PRO A 200 31.91 11.04 12.69
CA PRO A 200 31.09 11.69 13.73
C PRO A 200 29.72 12.21 13.29
N GLU A 201 29.61 12.74 12.07
CA GLU A 201 28.35 13.20 11.47
C GLU A 201 27.34 12.05 11.33
N LEU A 202 27.79 10.97 10.69
CA LEU A 202 27.02 9.75 10.49
C LEU A 202 26.67 9.05 11.81
N TRP A 203 27.61 9.00 12.75
CA TRP A 203 27.42 8.39 14.06
C TRP A 203 26.34 9.11 14.87
N SER A 204 26.34 10.44 14.86
CA SER A 204 25.28 11.24 15.51
C SER A 204 23.89 10.90 14.96
N GLN A 205 23.75 10.86 13.63
CA GLN A 205 22.49 10.50 12.98
C GLN A 205 22.05 9.06 13.28
N LEU A 206 22.99 8.10 13.28
CA LEU A 206 22.73 6.69 13.58
C LEU A 206 22.26 6.46 15.02
N VAL A 207 22.86 7.17 15.99
CA VAL A 207 22.45 7.11 17.39
C VAL A 207 21.03 7.66 17.59
N PHE A 208 20.66 8.76 16.93
CA PHE A 208 19.27 9.27 16.96
C PHE A 208 18.29 8.30 16.28
N ALA A 209 18.67 7.67 15.16
CA ALA A 209 17.85 6.66 14.49
C ALA A 209 17.62 5.41 15.37
N PHE A 210 18.64 4.92 16.08
CA PHE A 210 18.52 3.81 17.03
C PHE A 210 17.65 4.15 18.27
N ALA A 211 17.48 5.44 18.58
CA ALA A 211 16.57 5.94 19.60
C ALA A 211 15.16 6.26 19.09
N GLY A 212 14.86 6.00 17.82
CA GLY A 212 13.58 6.31 17.17
C GLY A 212 13.33 7.81 16.94
N GLN A 213 14.34 8.66 17.12
CA GLN A 213 14.25 10.13 16.99
C GLN A 213 14.65 10.55 15.57
N TYR A 214 13.87 10.11 14.58
CA TYR A 214 14.18 10.34 13.16
C TYR A 214 14.22 11.84 12.81
N GLU A 215 13.50 12.69 13.55
CA GLU A 215 13.55 14.16 13.48
C GLU A 215 14.88 14.77 13.92
N HIS A 216 15.77 13.98 14.55
CA HIS A 216 17.12 14.36 14.93
C HIS A 216 18.19 13.55 14.20
N ALA A 217 17.79 12.55 13.40
CA ALA A 217 18.66 11.74 12.57
C ALA A 217 18.91 12.31 11.15
N ASP A 218 18.40 13.52 10.85
CA ASP A 218 18.63 14.24 9.59
C ASP A 218 18.37 13.34 8.35
N ILE A 219 19.23 13.37 7.33
CA ILE A 219 19.11 12.55 6.12
C ILE A 219 19.02 11.04 6.40
N LEU A 220 19.70 10.50 7.42
CA LEU A 220 19.54 9.08 7.78
C LEU A 220 18.11 8.81 8.30
N GLY A 221 17.55 9.74 9.06
CA GLY A 221 16.16 9.72 9.51
C GLY A 221 15.16 9.83 8.34
N GLU A 222 15.42 10.71 7.36
CA GLU A 222 14.62 10.78 6.14
C GLU A 222 14.68 9.46 5.35
N ILE A 223 15.85 8.85 5.17
CA ILE A 223 16.02 7.58 4.44
C ILE A 223 15.24 6.44 5.11
N VAL A 224 15.35 6.27 6.43
CA VAL A 224 14.63 5.21 7.17
C VAL A 224 13.12 5.45 7.15
N SER A 225 12.68 6.70 7.35
CA SER A 225 11.25 7.06 7.33
C SER A 225 10.62 6.86 5.95
N GLN A 226 11.36 7.17 4.88
CA GLN A 226 10.92 6.93 3.49
C GLN A 226 10.89 5.42 3.16
N ALA A 227 11.82 4.63 3.70
CA ALA A 227 11.88 3.19 3.46
C ALA A 227 10.68 2.43 4.05
N ASP A 228 10.27 2.77 5.28
CA ASP A 228 9.06 2.23 5.91
C ASP A 228 7.80 2.60 5.11
N GLN A 229 7.63 3.88 4.79
CA GLN A 229 6.52 4.39 3.97
C GLN A 229 6.45 3.73 2.59
N ALA A 230 7.60 3.47 1.95
CA ALA A 230 7.66 2.80 0.65
C ALA A 230 7.24 1.33 0.74
N SER A 231 7.60 0.61 1.80
CA SER A 231 7.18 -0.78 2.02
C SER A 231 5.68 -0.89 2.23
N VAL A 232 5.13 -0.09 3.15
CA VAL A 232 3.69 -0.03 3.42
C VAL A 232 2.90 0.39 2.18
N ALA A 233 3.41 1.34 1.39
CA ALA A 233 2.78 1.74 0.14
C ALA A 233 2.77 0.62 -0.91
N GLN A 234 3.86 -0.13 -1.06
CA GLN A 234 3.95 -1.20 -2.06
C GLN A 234 3.01 -2.37 -1.73
N GLU A 235 2.95 -2.83 -0.47
CA GLU A 235 2.03 -3.91 -0.08
C GLU A 235 0.54 -3.50 -0.08
N LEU A 236 0.23 -2.20 0.08
CA LEU A 236 -1.13 -1.65 -0.10
C LEU A 236 -1.54 -1.41 -1.57
N GLY A 237 -0.70 -1.77 -2.54
CA GLY A 237 -0.94 -1.52 -3.97
C GLY A 237 -0.82 -0.05 -4.39
N GLY A 238 -0.24 0.79 -3.53
CA GLY A 238 0.10 2.17 -3.83
C GLY A 238 1.40 2.29 -4.63
N ASN A 239 1.54 3.35 -5.43
CA ASN A 239 2.78 3.63 -6.13
C ASN A 239 3.81 4.21 -5.13
N PRO A 240 4.98 3.56 -4.90
CA PRO A 240 5.98 4.05 -3.93
C PRO A 240 6.46 5.48 -4.21
N GLY A 241 6.52 5.88 -5.48
CA GLY A 241 6.88 7.25 -5.87
C GLY A 241 5.86 8.32 -5.43
N ARG A 242 4.59 7.96 -5.20
CA ARG A 242 3.58 8.85 -4.62
C ARG A 242 3.68 8.92 -3.09
N ALA A 243 4.03 7.82 -2.42
CA ALA A 243 4.32 7.84 -0.99
C ALA A 243 5.56 8.71 -0.68
N MET A 244 6.63 8.55 -1.45
CA MET A 244 7.85 9.38 -1.40
C MET A 244 7.61 10.89 -1.68
N SER A 245 6.46 11.25 -2.27
CA SER A 245 6.06 12.63 -2.54
C SER A 245 4.83 13.11 -1.75
N ALA A 246 4.42 12.34 -0.73
CA ALA A 246 3.43 12.77 0.24
C ALA A 246 3.93 13.99 1.06
N PRO A 247 3.04 14.83 1.61
CA PRO A 247 3.46 15.99 2.41
C PRO A 247 4.34 15.60 3.61
N LYS A 248 5.38 16.39 3.92
CA LYS A 248 6.36 16.18 5.01
C LYS A 248 5.80 16.25 6.46
N GLN A 249 4.57 15.82 6.70
CA GLN A 249 3.95 15.71 8.02
C GLN A 249 3.24 14.37 8.14
N SER A 250 3.52 13.61 9.20
CA SER A 250 2.87 12.31 9.45
C SER A 250 1.34 12.43 9.50
N ILE A 251 0.63 11.37 9.11
CA ILE A 251 -0.84 11.35 9.13
C ILE A 251 -1.40 11.63 10.54
N GLN A 252 -0.74 11.17 11.60
CA GLN A 252 -1.04 11.58 12.99
C GLN A 252 -1.02 13.10 13.19
N ARG A 253 -0.01 13.79 12.67
CA ARG A 253 0.11 15.26 12.77
C ARG A 253 -0.97 15.96 11.95
N GLN A 254 -1.27 15.46 10.75
CA GLN A 254 -2.34 15.99 9.89
C GLN A 254 -3.72 15.83 10.54
N LEU A 255 -4.04 14.65 11.09
CA LEU A 255 -5.27 14.38 11.83
C LEU A 255 -5.41 15.29 13.07
N ALA A 256 -4.32 15.44 13.85
CA ALA A 256 -4.31 16.31 15.02
C ALA A 256 -4.49 17.80 14.66
N GLU A 257 -3.83 18.29 13.60
CA GLU A 257 -3.90 19.68 13.17
C GLU A 257 -5.27 20.01 12.55
N GLY A 258 -5.79 19.14 11.70
CA GLY A 258 -7.16 19.27 11.18
C GLY A 258 -8.20 19.28 12.30
N LEU A 259 -7.98 18.50 13.37
CA LEU A 259 -8.87 18.51 14.53
C LEU A 259 -8.72 19.78 15.38
N ARG A 260 -7.50 20.37 15.50
CA ARG A 260 -7.30 21.70 16.10
C ARG A 260 -8.05 22.79 15.33
N MET A 261 -7.86 22.85 14.01
CA MET A 261 -8.56 23.81 13.15
C MET A 261 -10.08 23.71 13.33
N LEU A 262 -10.64 22.50 13.35
CA LEU A 262 -12.08 22.33 13.56
C LEU A 262 -12.55 22.75 14.97
N VAL A 263 -11.76 22.49 16.02
CA VAL A 263 -12.09 22.96 17.38
C VAL A 263 -11.98 24.49 17.51
N ALA A 264 -11.05 25.14 16.81
CA ALA A 264 -10.91 26.60 16.81
C ALA A 264 -11.97 27.31 15.95
N ASP A 265 -12.19 26.84 14.72
CA ASP A 265 -12.91 27.61 13.69
C ASP A 265 -14.37 27.16 13.47
N LYS A 266 -14.78 25.98 13.96
CA LYS A 266 -16.12 25.40 13.66
C LYS A 266 -16.90 24.83 14.84
N PHE A 267 -16.27 24.00 15.68
CA PHE A 267 -16.99 23.23 16.69
C PHE A 267 -17.40 24.10 17.88
N LYS A 268 -18.71 24.15 18.14
CA LYS A 268 -19.29 24.88 19.27
C LYS A 268 -19.21 24.03 20.51
N LEU A 269 -18.18 24.26 21.32
CA LEU A 269 -18.00 23.56 22.60
C LEU A 269 -18.87 24.18 23.71
N ASN A 270 -19.26 23.35 24.68
CA ASN A 270 -19.84 23.76 25.96
C ASN A 270 -21.02 24.75 25.85
N GLN A 271 -21.86 24.65 24.82
CA GLN A 271 -22.97 25.58 24.62
C GLN A 271 -24.02 25.38 25.74
N PRO A 272 -24.43 26.47 26.43
CA PRO A 272 -25.25 26.36 27.64
C PRO A 272 -26.71 25.93 27.34
N ASP A 273 -27.25 26.36 26.21
CA ASP A 273 -28.67 26.31 25.88
C ASP A 273 -28.94 25.82 24.44
N GLY A 274 -28.01 25.09 23.83
CA GLY A 274 -28.10 24.65 22.43
C GLY A 274 -27.19 23.46 22.08
N PRO A 275 -27.31 22.90 20.85
CA PRO A 275 -26.50 21.78 20.42
C PRO A 275 -25.01 22.16 20.40
N SER A 276 -24.21 21.37 21.12
CA SER A 276 -22.75 21.47 21.11
C SER A 276 -22.16 20.40 20.21
N ASP A 277 -21.10 20.73 19.47
CA ASP A 277 -20.29 19.75 18.73
C ASP A 277 -19.40 18.91 19.68
N GLY A 278 -19.24 19.37 20.93
CA GLY A 278 -18.63 18.59 22.00
C GLY A 278 -18.53 19.33 23.34
N TRP A 279 -17.99 18.63 24.34
CA TRP A 279 -17.90 19.10 25.73
C TRP A 279 -16.48 18.94 26.28
N LEU A 280 -15.89 20.02 26.82
CA LEU A 280 -14.62 19.97 27.55
C LEU A 280 -14.88 19.78 29.05
N THR A 281 -14.39 18.68 29.60
CA THR A 281 -14.51 18.29 31.01
C THR A 281 -13.13 18.12 31.66
N GLN A 282 -13.07 17.92 32.97
CA GLN A 282 -11.82 17.58 33.66
C GLN A 282 -11.21 16.25 33.16
N GLU A 283 -12.03 15.31 32.68
CA GLU A 283 -11.57 14.03 32.12
C GLU A 283 -11.03 14.10 30.69
N GLY A 284 -11.40 15.13 29.92
CA GLY A 284 -11.10 15.21 28.50
C GLY A 284 -12.07 16.05 27.67
N LEU A 285 -11.76 16.17 26.39
CA LEU A 285 -12.64 16.73 25.37
C LEU A 285 -13.48 15.59 24.78
N TRP A 286 -14.80 15.77 24.72
CA TRP A 286 -15.74 14.79 24.22
C TRP A 286 -16.47 15.33 23.00
N LEU A 287 -16.07 14.94 21.78
CA LEU A 287 -16.69 15.42 20.54
C LEU A 287 -17.76 14.45 20.03
N VAL A 288 -18.84 14.95 19.44
CA VAL A 288 -19.88 14.10 18.84
C VAL A 288 -19.31 13.34 17.64
N SER A 289 -19.34 12.00 17.71
CA SER A 289 -18.48 11.12 16.92
C SER A 289 -18.64 11.25 15.41
N LYS A 290 -19.87 11.10 14.89
CA LYS A 290 -20.14 11.16 13.46
C LYS A 290 -19.86 12.56 12.86
N PRO A 291 -20.40 13.67 13.39
CA PRO A 291 -20.13 15.02 12.86
C PRO A 291 -18.65 15.40 12.90
N ALA A 292 -17.93 15.06 13.97
CA ALA A 292 -16.51 15.38 14.09
C ALA A 292 -15.67 14.64 13.03
N VAL A 293 -15.95 13.36 12.80
CA VAL A 293 -15.27 12.54 11.78
C VAL A 293 -15.63 12.97 10.36
N ASP A 294 -16.90 13.26 10.09
CA ASP A 294 -17.35 13.73 8.78
C ASP A 294 -16.69 15.06 8.40
N GLN A 295 -16.60 16.00 9.34
CA GLN A 295 -15.94 17.30 9.12
C GLN A 295 -14.41 17.17 9.04
N LEU A 296 -13.77 16.32 9.85
CA LEU A 296 -12.31 16.10 9.80
C LEU A 296 -11.90 15.50 8.45
N ARG A 297 -12.61 14.47 7.99
CA ARG A 297 -12.40 13.91 6.64
C ARG A 297 -12.58 14.95 5.54
N ALA A 298 -13.66 15.75 5.60
CA ALA A 298 -13.91 16.77 4.59
C ALA A 298 -12.79 17.84 4.57
N LEU A 299 -12.26 18.24 5.74
CA LEU A 299 -11.14 19.16 5.84
C LEU A 299 -9.86 18.58 5.23
N LEU A 300 -9.47 17.35 5.60
CA LEU A 300 -8.25 16.71 5.11
C LEU A 300 -8.29 16.49 3.59
N LEU A 301 -9.43 16.04 3.05
CA LEU A 301 -9.64 15.93 1.60
C LEU A 301 -9.55 17.30 0.91
N SER A 302 -10.09 18.37 1.51
CA SER A 302 -9.98 19.73 0.97
C SER A 302 -8.55 20.31 1.01
N GLN A 303 -7.68 19.76 1.86
CA GLN A 303 -6.25 20.08 1.94
C GLN A 303 -5.40 19.25 0.95
N GLY A 304 -6.02 18.39 0.13
CA GLY A 304 -5.32 17.53 -0.82
C GLY A 304 -4.64 16.31 -0.18
N ILE A 305 -5.08 15.89 1.01
CA ILE A 305 -4.55 14.70 1.68
C ILE A 305 -5.27 13.47 1.12
N GLU A 306 -4.54 12.69 0.34
CA GLU A 306 -5.00 11.41 -0.22
C GLU A 306 -5.02 10.31 0.88
N HIS A 307 -5.56 9.12 0.55
CA HIS A 307 -5.68 7.96 1.46
C HIS A 307 -6.58 8.10 2.71
N ILE A 308 -7.34 9.19 2.87
CA ILE A 308 -8.35 9.31 3.93
C ILE A 308 -9.55 8.37 3.68
N PRO A 309 -9.99 7.53 4.65
CA PRO A 309 -11.09 6.57 4.45
C PRO A 309 -12.44 7.15 4.01
N SER A 310 -13.05 6.52 3.01
CA SER A 310 -14.36 6.88 2.44
C SER A 310 -15.56 6.60 3.35
N SER A 311 -15.40 5.83 4.43
CA SER A 311 -16.44 5.53 5.42
C SER A 311 -15.96 5.78 6.86
N ASN A 312 -16.91 5.97 7.78
CA ASN A 312 -16.60 6.44 9.14
C ASN A 312 -15.98 5.35 10.02
N ALA A 313 -16.29 4.06 9.80
CA ALA A 313 -15.75 2.98 10.62
C ALA A 313 -14.22 2.82 10.51
N PRO A 314 -13.61 2.74 9.31
CA PRO A 314 -12.14 2.76 9.20
C PRO A 314 -11.52 4.11 9.61
N MET A 315 -12.26 5.22 9.52
CA MET A 315 -11.79 6.53 10.00
C MET A 315 -11.74 6.61 11.54
N PHE A 316 -12.67 5.94 12.25
CA PHE A 316 -12.57 5.76 13.71
C PHE A 316 -11.36 4.90 14.08
N ASN A 317 -11.10 3.81 13.34
CA ASN A 317 -9.91 2.98 13.54
C ASN A 317 -8.63 3.79 13.31
N LEU A 318 -8.52 4.50 12.19
CA LEU A 318 -7.36 5.37 11.89
C LEU A 318 -7.11 6.40 13.00
N LEU A 319 -8.15 7.02 13.56
CA LEU A 319 -8.00 7.95 14.68
C LEU A 319 -7.53 7.26 15.97
N GLN A 320 -7.92 6.01 16.20
CA GLN A 320 -7.50 5.22 17.36
C GLN A 320 -6.07 4.70 17.21
N ASP A 321 -5.70 4.16 16.03
CA ASP A 321 -4.37 3.66 15.72
C ASP A 321 -3.32 4.79 15.71
N GLN A 322 -3.71 5.97 15.23
CA GLN A 322 -2.89 7.19 15.30
C GLN A 322 -3.01 7.91 16.66
N ALA A 323 -3.59 7.29 17.70
CA ALA A 323 -3.69 7.79 19.08
C ALA A 323 -4.28 9.21 19.22
N ILE A 324 -5.16 9.62 18.30
CA ILE A 324 -5.87 10.91 18.33
C ILE A 324 -7.04 10.86 19.33
N ILE A 325 -7.63 9.67 19.52
CA ILE A 325 -8.74 9.40 20.42
C ILE A 325 -8.38 8.33 21.45
N GLN A 326 -8.96 8.44 22.65
CA GLN A 326 -8.84 7.44 23.71
C GLN A 326 -9.95 6.40 23.55
N PRO A 327 -9.63 5.09 23.51
CA PRO A 327 -10.65 4.04 23.41
C PRO A 327 -11.41 3.88 24.73
N ASN A 328 -12.64 3.37 24.63
CA ASN A 328 -13.48 3.02 25.78
C ASN A 328 -12.98 1.76 26.52
N GLY A 329 -13.66 1.36 27.60
CA GLY A 329 -13.29 0.20 28.41
C GLY A 329 -13.30 -1.16 27.68
N GLU A 330 -13.90 -1.24 26.49
CA GLU A 330 -13.90 -2.42 25.62
C GLU A 330 -12.79 -2.38 24.55
N GLY A 331 -12.04 -1.27 24.46
CA GLY A 331 -11.04 -1.03 23.42
C GLY A 331 -11.59 -0.43 22.12
N LYS A 332 -12.83 0.10 22.11
CA LYS A 332 -13.47 0.70 20.93
C LYS A 332 -13.39 2.23 20.95
N ALA A 333 -13.30 2.83 19.76
CA ALA A 333 -13.21 4.29 19.55
C ALA A 333 -14.38 5.11 20.13
N ILE A 334 -15.60 4.55 20.15
CA ILE A 334 -16.83 5.28 20.46
C ILE A 334 -17.25 5.05 21.91
N TRP A 335 -17.54 6.13 22.62
CA TRP A 335 -18.14 6.14 23.95
C TRP A 335 -19.62 6.50 23.87
N LYS A 336 -20.44 5.99 24.77
CA LYS A 336 -21.85 6.41 24.95
C LYS A 336 -21.91 7.25 26.22
N ALA A 337 -22.29 8.52 26.10
CA ALA A 337 -22.30 9.47 27.21
C ALA A 337 -23.63 10.22 27.27
N SER A 338 -24.23 10.29 28.46
CA SER A 338 -25.38 11.13 28.76
C SER A 338 -24.89 12.49 29.26
N ILE A 339 -25.27 13.57 28.57
CA ILE A 339 -24.95 14.94 28.96
C ILE A 339 -26.22 15.58 29.53
N ASP A 340 -26.09 16.18 30.71
CA ASP A 340 -27.13 16.85 31.48
C ASP A 340 -26.68 18.28 31.78
N ASN A 341 -27.44 19.29 31.33
CA ASN A 341 -27.04 20.69 31.52
C ASN A 341 -27.40 21.27 32.90
N GLY A 342 -27.96 20.46 33.81
CA GLY A 342 -28.41 20.91 35.13
C GLY A 342 -29.63 21.84 35.10
N ARG A 343 -30.22 22.10 33.92
CA ARG A 343 -31.38 22.97 33.69
C ARG A 343 -32.54 22.23 33.00
N GLY A 344 -32.62 20.92 33.20
CA GLY A 344 -33.70 20.07 32.71
C GLY A 344 -33.55 19.55 31.28
N TRP A 345 -32.46 19.89 30.57
CA TRP A 345 -32.11 19.25 29.32
C TRP A 345 -31.07 18.14 29.56
N LYS A 346 -31.41 16.92 29.13
CA LYS A 346 -30.53 15.76 29.17
C LYS A 346 -30.68 14.94 27.88
N ASN A 347 -29.57 14.54 27.28
CA ASN A 347 -29.58 13.70 26.09
C ASN A 347 -28.30 12.84 26.00
N THR A 348 -28.39 11.67 25.37
CA THR A 348 -27.28 10.71 25.24
C THR A 348 -26.72 10.69 23.82
N PHE A 349 -25.40 10.79 23.71
CA PHE A 349 -24.67 10.90 22.45
C PHE A 349 -23.59 9.82 22.33
N THR A 350 -23.25 9.46 21.08
CA THR A 350 -22.05 8.72 20.74
C THR A 350 -20.88 9.70 20.54
N VAL A 351 -19.89 9.66 21.42
CA VAL A 351 -18.80 10.65 21.49
C VAL A 351 -17.41 10.01 21.40
N LEU A 352 -16.43 10.81 21.01
CA LEU A 352 -15.00 10.46 21.00
C LEU A 352 -14.30 11.21 22.14
N LYS A 353 -13.55 10.48 22.98
CA LYS A 353 -12.74 11.08 24.05
C LYS A 353 -11.36 11.46 23.50
N ILE A 354 -10.97 12.72 23.66
CA ILE A 354 -9.72 13.29 23.13
C ILE A 354 -8.95 13.94 24.29
N ALA A 355 -7.64 13.75 24.33
CA ALA A 355 -6.78 14.39 25.32
C ALA A 355 -6.73 15.91 25.07
N PRO A 356 -7.08 16.79 26.04
CA PRO A 356 -7.12 18.24 25.83
C PRO A 356 -5.75 18.83 25.45
N ALA A 357 -4.65 18.19 25.86
CA ALA A 357 -3.29 18.57 25.46
C ALA A 357 -2.98 18.33 23.97
N LEU A 358 -3.73 17.45 23.29
CA LEU A 358 -3.59 17.25 21.84
C LEU A 358 -4.13 18.46 21.07
N ILE A 359 -5.19 19.10 21.58
CA ILE A 359 -5.84 20.25 20.94
C ILE A 359 -5.22 21.58 21.41
N TRP A 360 -5.07 21.75 22.73
CA TRP A 360 -4.50 22.94 23.36
C TRP A 360 -3.20 22.59 24.11
N PRO A 361 -2.03 22.82 23.49
CA PRO A 361 -0.73 22.58 24.11
C PRO A 361 -0.56 23.40 25.39
N ASN A 362 -0.93 24.68 25.37
CA ASN A 362 -0.97 25.52 26.56
C ASN A 362 -2.29 25.29 27.31
N THR A 363 -2.26 25.37 28.65
CA THR A 363 -3.46 25.29 29.49
C THR A 363 -4.30 26.57 29.47
N THR A 364 -3.68 27.71 29.14
CA THR A 364 -4.30 29.04 29.01
C THR A 364 -5.29 29.15 27.86
N ASP A 365 -5.10 28.34 26.82
CA ASP A 365 -5.81 28.50 25.54
C ASP A 365 -7.10 27.68 25.51
N ARG A 366 -7.41 26.99 26.62
CA ARG A 366 -8.56 26.11 26.79
C ARG A 366 -9.81 26.91 27.19
N PRO A 367 -10.98 26.63 26.61
CA PRO A 367 -12.23 27.20 27.08
C PRO A 367 -12.57 26.71 28.49
N GLU A 368 -13.47 27.42 29.18
CA GLU A 368 -13.99 27.00 30.48
C GLU A 368 -14.60 25.59 30.41
N THR A 369 -14.38 24.78 31.45
CA THR A 369 -14.94 23.42 31.53
C THR A 369 -16.46 23.45 31.65
N TYR A 370 -17.13 22.46 31.06
CA TYR A 370 -18.57 22.30 31.10
C TYR A 370 -19.08 22.25 32.56
N THR A 371 -20.12 23.02 32.83
CA THR A 371 -20.72 23.18 34.17
C THR A 371 -21.87 22.22 34.44
N GLY A 372 -22.37 21.52 33.41
CA GLY A 372 -23.29 20.40 33.56
C GLY A 372 -22.56 19.07 33.84
N THR A 373 -23.32 17.99 33.94
CA THR A 373 -22.79 16.65 34.21
C THR A 373 -22.70 15.82 32.93
N LEU A 374 -21.57 15.16 32.69
CA LEU A 374 -21.40 14.15 31.64
C LEU A 374 -21.17 12.80 32.32
N THR A 375 -22.08 11.85 32.12
CA THR A 375 -21.96 10.48 32.65
C THR A 375 -21.78 9.48 31.52
N VAL A 376 -20.67 8.75 31.51
CA VAL A 376 -20.43 7.62 30.60
C VAL A 376 -21.32 6.45 31.00
N GLU A 377 -22.05 5.88 30.05
CA GLU A 377 -22.79 4.65 30.25
C GLU A 377 -21.84 3.45 30.18
N SER A 378 -21.65 2.75 31.30
CA SER A 378 -21.01 1.44 31.33
C SER A 378 -22.04 0.39 30.92
N ALA A 379 -21.76 -0.39 29.87
CA ALA A 379 -22.72 -1.35 29.32
C ALA A 379 -23.06 -2.47 30.34
N PRO A 380 -24.35 -2.70 30.66
CA PRO A 380 -24.80 -3.96 31.23
C PRO A 380 -24.60 -5.10 30.23
N MET A 381 -24.63 -6.35 30.70
CA MET A 381 -24.75 -7.49 29.79
C MET A 381 -26.10 -7.47 29.05
N ALA A 382 -26.09 -8.04 27.85
CA ALA A 382 -27.12 -7.98 26.81
C ALA A 382 -28.59 -8.12 27.27
N ASP A 383 -29.47 -7.40 26.57
CA ASP A 383 -30.63 -8.00 25.90
C ASP A 383 -31.02 -7.14 24.67
N ASP A 384 -31.59 -7.78 23.65
CA ASP A 384 -32.08 -7.11 22.43
C ASP A 384 -33.49 -6.56 22.62
N ASN A 385 -33.74 -5.28 22.27
CA ASN A 385 -34.88 -4.96 21.39
C ASN A 385 -34.89 -3.56 20.73
N GLU A 386 -35.25 -3.57 19.46
CA GLU A 386 -36.14 -2.67 18.72
C GLU A 386 -35.90 -1.16 18.45
N GLN A 387 -36.03 -0.88 17.13
CA GLN A 387 -36.73 0.22 16.45
C GLN A 387 -36.04 1.59 16.21
N VAL A 388 -36.25 2.05 14.97
CA VAL A 388 -35.83 3.34 14.40
C VAL A 388 -37.07 4.09 13.93
N PRO A 389 -37.34 5.32 14.40
CA PRO A 389 -38.31 6.22 13.78
C PRO A 389 -37.68 7.01 12.63
N ALA A 390 -38.45 7.29 11.58
CA ALA A 390 -38.06 8.16 10.47
C ALA A 390 -39.18 9.17 10.13
N GLY A 391 -38.81 10.34 9.61
CA GLY A 391 -39.73 11.27 8.92
C GLY A 391 -39.79 12.70 9.48
N GLY A 392 -39.88 13.67 8.56
CA GLY A 392 -40.15 15.09 8.83
C GLY A 392 -38.92 15.95 9.18
N ASP A 393 -38.76 17.18 8.69
CA ASP A 393 -39.56 17.88 7.66
C ASP A 393 -38.69 18.96 6.95
N GLU A 394 -39.14 19.43 5.78
CA GLU A 394 -38.46 20.51 5.03
C GLU A 394 -38.75 21.91 5.61
N SER A 395 -37.77 22.81 5.48
CA SER A 395 -38.00 24.26 5.52
C SER A 395 -36.88 25.01 4.79
N GLN A 396 -37.27 25.79 3.78
CA GLN A 396 -36.38 26.50 2.86
C GLN A 396 -36.04 27.94 3.33
N PRO A 397 -35.05 28.63 2.72
CA PRO A 397 -34.29 29.68 3.41
C PRO A 397 -34.90 31.08 3.34
N VAL A 398 -34.58 31.91 4.34
CA VAL A 398 -34.84 33.35 4.32
C VAL A 398 -33.59 34.10 3.85
N ASN A 399 -33.72 34.83 2.74
CA ASN A 399 -32.65 35.57 2.09
C ASN A 399 -32.63 37.04 2.56
N SER A 400 -31.49 37.53 3.04
CA SER A 400 -31.29 38.96 3.36
C SER A 400 -29.85 39.40 3.09
N LYS A 401 -29.70 40.45 2.27
CA LYS A 401 -28.42 41.11 1.98
C LYS A 401 -28.07 42.10 3.11
N ASN A 402 -26.78 42.25 3.41
CA ASN A 402 -26.08 43.52 3.18
C ASN A 402 -24.58 43.42 3.52
N THR A 403 -23.72 43.73 2.55
CA THR A 403 -22.34 44.15 2.79
C THR A 403 -22.31 45.64 3.17
N PRO A 404 -21.28 46.09 3.90
CA PRO A 404 -20.37 47.05 3.25
C PRO A 404 -18.91 46.58 3.30
N ALA A 405 -18.12 47.02 2.33
CA ALA A 405 -16.69 46.71 2.26
C ALA A 405 -15.84 47.76 2.99
N ALA A 406 -14.69 47.33 3.52
CA ALA A 406 -13.60 48.21 3.94
C ALA A 406 -12.27 47.63 3.42
N SER A 407 -11.52 48.43 2.67
CA SER A 407 -10.27 47.99 2.03
C SER A 407 -9.06 48.18 2.95
N ALA A 408 -8.17 47.17 3.01
CA ALA A 408 -6.85 47.28 3.59
C ALA A 408 -5.80 46.65 2.65
N VAL A 409 -4.59 47.21 2.62
CA VAL A 409 -3.58 46.96 1.58
C VAL A 409 -2.60 45.85 1.98
N ARG A 410 -2.28 44.94 1.05
CA ARG A 410 -1.19 43.96 1.19
C ARG A 410 0.19 44.59 0.94
N PRO A 411 1.18 44.38 1.81
CA PRO A 411 2.59 44.28 1.43
C PRO A 411 2.87 42.91 0.78
N ALA A 412 3.95 42.81 0.01
CA ALA A 412 4.41 41.55 -0.58
C ALA A 412 5.91 41.31 -0.25
N PRO A 413 6.31 40.08 0.09
CA PRO A 413 7.71 39.67 0.13
C PRO A 413 8.06 38.66 -0.98
N GLN A 414 8.94 39.10 -1.88
CA GLN A 414 10.17 38.43 -2.38
C GLN A 414 10.19 36.95 -2.83
N GLN A 415 11.06 36.69 -3.81
CA GLN A 415 11.27 35.40 -4.46
C GLN A 415 12.29 34.52 -3.71
N ALA A 416 12.16 33.20 -3.85
CA ALA A 416 13.18 32.21 -3.48
C ALA A 416 13.82 31.56 -4.73
N PRO A 417 15.02 30.95 -4.63
CA PRO A 417 15.75 30.41 -5.78
C PRO A 417 15.09 29.16 -6.42
N PRO A 418 15.45 28.79 -7.67
CA PRO A 418 14.89 27.63 -8.35
C PRO A 418 15.44 26.30 -7.78
N ALA A 419 14.55 25.33 -7.60
CA ALA A 419 14.91 23.95 -7.27
C ALA A 419 15.61 23.25 -8.47
N ALA A 420 16.41 22.22 -8.15
CA ALA A 420 17.10 21.40 -9.14
C ALA A 420 16.16 20.47 -9.93
N LYS A 421 16.70 19.82 -10.96
CA LYS A 421 15.95 19.06 -11.96
C LYS A 421 15.79 17.57 -11.63
N ASP A 422 14.68 17.02 -12.11
CA ASP A 422 14.49 15.70 -12.75
C ASP A 422 15.26 14.49 -12.18
N PHE A 423 14.52 13.55 -11.57
CA PHE A 423 14.97 12.18 -11.28
C PHE A 423 14.13 11.18 -12.09
N ASP A 424 14.66 10.74 -13.25
CA ASP A 424 14.03 9.72 -14.11
C ASP A 424 14.30 8.27 -13.62
N ALA A 425 14.99 8.13 -12.48
CA ALA A 425 15.41 6.86 -11.86
C ALA A 425 14.28 6.13 -11.09
N LEU A 426 13.02 6.52 -11.28
CA LEU A 426 11.87 6.03 -10.50
C LEU A 426 11.09 4.91 -11.20
N ASP A 427 11.16 4.78 -12.54
CA ASP A 427 10.53 3.65 -13.25
C ASP A 427 11.31 2.33 -13.01
N GLU A 428 12.65 2.39 -12.83
CA GLU A 428 13.51 1.25 -12.43
C GLU A 428 13.27 0.81 -10.95
N LEU A 429 12.40 1.54 -10.22
CA LEU A 429 12.08 1.24 -8.83
C LEU A 429 11.07 0.07 -8.70
N LEU A 430 10.34 -0.27 -9.75
CA LEU A 430 9.22 -1.24 -9.70
C LEU A 430 9.61 -2.71 -10.01
N ASP A 431 10.62 -2.97 -10.83
CA ASP A 431 10.95 -4.34 -11.32
C ASP A 431 11.61 -5.28 -10.27
N LEU A 432 11.72 -4.87 -9.00
CA LEU A 432 12.52 -5.61 -8.00
C LEU A 432 11.79 -6.70 -7.22
N PHE A 433 10.46 -6.79 -7.35
CA PHE A 433 9.61 -7.69 -6.59
C PHE A 433 8.62 -8.41 -7.51
N PRO A 434 8.93 -9.63 -8.00
CA PRO A 434 7.92 -10.49 -8.60
C PRO A 434 6.90 -10.92 -7.53
N ASP A 435 5.63 -11.00 -7.91
CA ASP A 435 4.52 -11.30 -6.98
C ASP A 435 4.76 -12.57 -6.16
N PRO A 436 4.37 -12.60 -4.86
CA PRO A 436 4.40 -13.83 -4.08
C PRO A 436 3.41 -14.83 -4.69
N VAL A 437 3.94 -15.98 -5.12
CA VAL A 437 3.15 -17.05 -5.77
C VAL A 437 1.97 -17.44 -4.87
N ALA A 438 0.76 -17.35 -5.42
CA ALA A 438 -0.47 -17.67 -4.71
C ALA A 438 -0.41 -19.07 -4.08
N THR A 439 -0.69 -19.15 -2.78
CA THR A 439 -0.78 -20.43 -2.06
C THR A 439 -1.87 -21.30 -2.65
N ALA A 440 -1.48 -22.42 -3.25
CA ALA A 440 -2.41 -23.39 -3.82
C ALA A 440 -3.39 -23.93 -2.74
N PRO A 441 -4.66 -24.20 -3.08
CA PRO A 441 -5.65 -24.63 -2.11
C PRO A 441 -5.33 -26.03 -1.56
N THR A 442 -5.50 -26.18 -0.25
CA THR A 442 -5.27 -27.43 0.49
C THR A 442 -6.14 -28.57 -0.02
N GLN A 443 -5.54 -29.68 -0.48
CA GLN A 443 -6.22 -30.97 -0.62
C GLN A 443 -6.09 -31.79 0.68
N PRO A 444 -7.05 -32.68 1.01
CA PRO A 444 -7.01 -33.46 2.24
C PRO A 444 -5.86 -34.48 2.30
N ALA A 445 -5.45 -34.85 3.51
CA ALA A 445 -4.45 -35.89 3.74
C ALA A 445 -4.98 -37.31 3.44
N PRO A 446 -4.12 -38.25 3.02
CA PRO A 446 -4.51 -39.63 2.73
C PRO A 446 -4.55 -40.51 3.99
N GLU A 447 -5.48 -41.48 4.02
CA GLU A 447 -5.42 -42.64 4.91
C GLU A 447 -4.59 -43.77 4.26
N GLN A 448 -4.01 -44.67 5.07
CA GLN A 448 -3.26 -45.85 4.60
C GLN A 448 -3.73 -47.16 5.25
N VAL A 449 -4.23 -48.07 4.41
CA VAL A 449 -4.19 -49.55 4.54
C VAL A 449 -4.10 -50.05 3.07
N GLY A 450 -3.04 -50.77 2.65
CA GLY A 450 -2.97 -52.24 2.62
C GLY A 450 -3.91 -52.85 1.55
N ASP A 451 -3.48 -53.70 0.60
CA ASP A 451 -2.18 -54.37 0.37
C ASP A 451 -2.10 -54.90 -1.10
N ASP A 452 -1.04 -55.65 -1.44
CA ASP A 452 -0.86 -56.58 -2.59
C ASP A 452 -0.50 -56.06 -4.03
N ASP A 453 0.76 -56.31 -4.41
CA ASP A 453 1.26 -56.99 -5.63
C ASP A 453 0.90 -56.54 -7.09
N GLN A 454 1.84 -55.84 -7.79
CA GLN A 454 2.78 -56.42 -8.80
C GLN A 454 3.44 -55.41 -9.78
N ILE A 455 4.61 -55.79 -10.32
CA ILE A 455 5.58 -55.01 -11.15
C ILE A 455 6.16 -56.00 -12.19
N PRO A 456 6.28 -55.73 -13.54
CA PRO A 456 7.47 -55.02 -14.07
C PRO A 456 7.47 -54.35 -15.49
N PHE A 457 8.14 -53.18 -15.55
CA PHE A 457 9.10 -52.69 -16.59
C PHE A 457 8.74 -52.30 -18.06
N LEU A 458 9.67 -51.49 -18.63
CA LEU A 458 9.76 -50.75 -19.91
C LEU A 458 10.25 -51.65 -21.10
N PRO A 459 10.44 -51.23 -22.41
CA PRO A 459 10.66 -49.88 -23.02
C PRO A 459 10.01 -49.62 -24.45
N PRO A 460 10.31 -48.51 -25.20
CA PRO A 460 9.74 -48.15 -26.55
C PRO A 460 10.75 -48.47 -27.71
N PRO A 461 10.71 -47.95 -29.00
CA PRO A 461 9.80 -47.05 -29.79
C PRO A 461 9.34 -47.75 -31.13
N PRO A 462 9.18 -47.19 -32.38
CA PRO A 462 9.19 -45.83 -32.99
C PRO A 462 8.01 -45.53 -34.00
N ALA A 463 8.24 -44.86 -35.15
CA ALA A 463 7.25 -44.41 -36.17
C ALA A 463 7.66 -44.66 -37.64
N PRO A 464 6.71 -44.70 -38.61
CA PRO A 464 6.82 -43.95 -39.90
C PRO A 464 5.43 -43.53 -40.54
N THR A 465 5.32 -43.10 -41.82
CA THR A 465 5.66 -41.76 -42.39
C THR A 465 5.16 -41.58 -43.87
N ASN A 466 4.76 -40.34 -44.25
CA ASN A 466 4.67 -39.71 -45.61
C ASN A 466 3.46 -39.84 -46.60
N LEU A 467 3.02 -38.66 -47.08
CA LEU A 467 2.72 -38.19 -48.48
C LEU A 467 1.68 -38.86 -49.42
N SER A 468 0.64 -38.09 -49.86
CA SER A 468 0.49 -37.55 -51.25
C SER A 468 -0.91 -36.92 -51.56
N GLN A 469 -0.99 -36.09 -52.63
CA GLN A 469 -2.20 -35.46 -53.24
C GLN A 469 -2.37 -35.98 -54.72
N PRO A 470 -3.10 -35.37 -55.71
CA PRO A 470 -4.09 -34.25 -55.76
C PRO A 470 -5.30 -34.43 -56.76
N ARG A 471 -6.08 -33.33 -56.99
CA ARG A 471 -6.98 -32.99 -58.16
C ARG A 471 -8.40 -33.62 -58.23
N GLN A 472 -9.52 -32.85 -58.32
CA GLN A 472 -10.16 -32.06 -59.44
C GLN A 472 -11.00 -32.94 -60.42
N LEU A 473 -12.12 -32.53 -61.10
CA LEU A 473 -12.76 -31.23 -61.41
C LEU A 473 -14.24 -31.40 -61.94
N VAL A 474 -14.97 -30.30 -62.27
CA VAL A 474 -16.24 -30.13 -63.07
C VAL A 474 -17.62 -30.41 -62.41
N GLY A 475 -18.71 -29.70 -62.80
CA GLY A 475 -20.09 -29.87 -62.25
C GLY A 475 -21.33 -29.28 -63.00
N ASN A 476 -21.49 -27.94 -63.09
CA ASN A 476 -22.55 -27.15 -63.80
C ASN A 476 -24.05 -27.12 -63.35
N LYS A 477 -24.62 -25.89 -63.31
CA LYS A 477 -26.03 -25.39 -63.46
C LYS A 477 -27.17 -25.97 -62.57
N ALA A 478 -27.97 -25.17 -61.84
CA ALA A 478 -28.92 -24.07 -62.19
C ALA A 478 -30.27 -24.58 -62.75
N GLU A 479 -31.46 -24.09 -62.38
CA GLU A 479 -31.88 -22.91 -61.58
C GLU A 479 -33.35 -23.04 -61.10
N ASN A 480 -33.73 -22.56 -59.90
CA ASN A 480 -35.08 -22.00 -59.61
C ASN A 480 -35.20 -21.33 -58.21
N HIS A 481 -36.27 -20.55 -57.99
CA HIS A 481 -36.39 -19.58 -56.87
C HIS A 481 -37.28 -20.01 -55.69
N THR A 482 -36.82 -19.76 -54.45
CA THR A 482 -37.64 -19.16 -53.36
C THR A 482 -36.76 -18.43 -52.33
N ALA A 483 -37.38 -17.73 -51.36
CA ALA A 483 -36.73 -16.85 -50.39
C ALA A 483 -35.83 -17.58 -49.35
N PRO A 484 -34.82 -16.91 -48.75
CA PRO A 484 -33.79 -17.58 -47.97
C PRO A 484 -34.27 -18.02 -46.57
N VAL A 485 -33.99 -19.28 -46.25
CA VAL A 485 -34.01 -19.84 -44.89
C VAL A 485 -32.62 -19.65 -44.27
N GLU A 486 -32.55 -19.61 -42.94
CA GLU A 486 -31.29 -19.49 -42.20
C GLU A 486 -30.48 -20.81 -42.20
N GLU A 487 -29.23 -20.73 -41.71
CA GLU A 487 -28.20 -21.78 -41.69
C GLU A 487 -27.60 -22.24 -43.05
N PRO A 488 -26.36 -22.78 -43.06
CA PRO A 488 -25.20 -22.39 -42.27
C PRO A 488 -24.02 -21.96 -43.15
N ALA A 489 -23.38 -20.83 -42.82
CA ALA A 489 -22.25 -20.31 -43.57
C ALA A 489 -20.96 -21.14 -43.31
N LYS A 490 -20.69 -22.09 -44.21
CA LYS A 490 -19.42 -22.81 -44.45
C LYS A 490 -18.33 -22.62 -43.38
N VAL A 491 -18.14 -23.65 -42.54
CA VAL A 491 -16.92 -23.80 -41.73
C VAL A 491 -15.71 -23.93 -42.65
N LEU A 492 -15.00 -22.82 -42.86
CA LEU A 492 -13.59 -22.83 -43.26
C LEU A 492 -12.74 -23.24 -42.05
N PRO A 493 -11.52 -23.78 -42.24
CA PRO A 493 -10.71 -24.26 -41.12
C PRO A 493 -10.44 -23.17 -40.08
N GLU A 494 -10.63 -23.49 -38.80
CA GLU A 494 -10.34 -22.60 -37.68
C GLU A 494 -8.82 -22.40 -37.51
N GLY A 495 -8.27 -21.50 -38.32
CA GLY A 495 -6.85 -21.12 -38.32
C GLY A 495 -6.59 -19.68 -38.75
N SER A 496 -7.64 -18.87 -38.90
CA SER A 496 -7.59 -17.48 -39.39
C SER A 496 -7.27 -16.45 -38.30
N SER A 497 -6.15 -16.67 -37.59
CA SER A 497 -5.49 -15.76 -36.64
C SER A 497 -6.43 -14.89 -35.77
N SER A 498 -6.82 -15.42 -34.60
CA SER A 498 -7.71 -14.78 -33.62
C SER A 498 -7.15 -13.54 -32.91
N HIS A 499 -6.13 -12.88 -33.47
CA HIS A 499 -5.38 -11.76 -32.86
C HIS A 499 -6.25 -10.61 -32.34
N GLY A 500 -7.41 -10.35 -32.95
CA GLY A 500 -8.35 -9.34 -32.44
C GLY A 500 -9.01 -9.73 -31.11
N LEU A 501 -9.39 -11.01 -30.98
CA LEU A 501 -9.98 -11.55 -29.74
C LEU A 501 -8.89 -11.76 -28.69
N ASN A 502 -7.74 -12.30 -29.08
CA ASN A 502 -6.60 -12.47 -28.19
C ASN A 502 -6.12 -11.10 -27.65
N PHE A 503 -6.13 -10.05 -28.49
CA PHE A 503 -5.86 -8.67 -28.06
C PHE A 503 -6.87 -8.17 -27.04
N LEU A 504 -8.18 -8.37 -27.24
CA LEU A 504 -9.20 -7.96 -26.26
C LEU A 504 -9.06 -8.73 -24.93
N THR A 505 -8.84 -10.05 -24.99
CA THR A 505 -8.61 -10.88 -23.80
C THR A 505 -7.34 -10.46 -23.05
N TRP A 506 -6.24 -10.19 -23.75
CA TRP A 506 -5.01 -9.63 -23.18
C TRP A 506 -5.22 -8.24 -22.60
N LEU A 507 -6.02 -7.39 -23.26
CA LEU A 507 -6.29 -6.02 -22.84
C LEU A 507 -7.12 -6.01 -21.55
N LYS A 508 -8.20 -6.81 -21.50
CA LYS A 508 -9.03 -6.99 -20.31
C LYS A 508 -8.25 -7.62 -19.16
N GLY A 509 -7.55 -8.72 -19.41
CA GLY A 509 -6.70 -9.38 -18.41
C GLY A 509 -5.56 -8.47 -17.90
N GLY A 510 -4.98 -7.67 -18.79
CA GLY A 510 -3.93 -6.70 -18.47
C GLY A 510 -4.42 -5.49 -17.67
N VAL A 511 -5.67 -5.05 -17.86
CA VAL A 511 -6.29 -4.02 -17.01
C VAL A 511 -6.70 -4.59 -15.65
N ILE A 512 -7.27 -5.80 -15.60
CA ILE A 512 -7.63 -6.50 -14.34
C ILE A 512 -6.39 -6.81 -13.48
N SER A 513 -5.26 -7.14 -14.10
CA SER A 513 -3.97 -7.36 -13.41
C SER A 513 -3.14 -6.08 -13.24
N HIS A 514 -3.71 -4.89 -13.49
CA HIS A 514 -3.07 -3.56 -13.44
C HIS A 514 -1.82 -3.35 -14.34
N ARG A 515 -1.32 -4.39 -15.00
CA ARG A 515 -0.22 -4.41 -15.98
C ARG A 515 -0.41 -3.42 -17.14
N ILE A 516 -1.66 -3.10 -17.48
CA ILE A 516 -2.04 -2.04 -18.41
C ILE A 516 -2.63 -0.89 -17.59
N ILE A 517 -1.74 0.05 -17.22
CA ILE A 517 -2.11 1.29 -16.53
C ILE A 517 -3.17 2.05 -17.34
N ILE A 518 -4.23 2.43 -16.65
CA ILE A 518 -5.35 3.22 -17.17
C ILE A 518 -5.32 4.64 -16.61
N ASN A 519 -5.88 5.60 -17.33
CA ASN A 519 -6.11 6.99 -16.91
C ASN A 519 -4.90 7.85 -16.47
N ASP A 520 -3.70 7.30 -16.35
CA ASP A 520 -2.45 8.04 -16.09
C ASP A 520 -1.94 8.85 -17.31
N ALA A 521 -1.03 9.80 -17.09
CA ALA A 521 -0.38 10.58 -18.14
C ALA A 521 0.49 9.76 -19.13
N LYS A 522 1.04 8.60 -18.70
CA LYS A 522 1.75 7.62 -19.56
C LYS A 522 0.82 6.48 -20.05
N ALA A 523 -0.48 6.49 -19.71
CA ALA A 523 -1.39 5.40 -20.05
C ALA A 523 -1.64 5.25 -21.57
N ARG A 524 -2.09 4.05 -21.96
CA ARG A 524 -2.52 3.73 -23.34
C ARG A 524 -4.01 3.37 -23.44
N VAL A 525 -4.72 3.45 -22.31
CA VAL A 525 -6.14 3.21 -22.13
C VAL A 525 -6.66 4.27 -21.17
N HIS A 526 -7.78 4.91 -21.49
CA HIS A 526 -8.45 5.89 -20.62
C HIS A 526 -9.95 5.61 -20.61
N THR A 527 -10.69 6.06 -19.61
CA THR A 527 -12.15 6.20 -19.72
C THR A 527 -12.49 7.61 -20.20
N VAL A 528 -13.31 7.72 -21.26
CA VAL A 528 -13.79 8.97 -21.85
C VAL A 528 -15.20 8.73 -22.37
N ASP A 529 -16.15 9.62 -22.08
CA ASP A 529 -17.56 9.47 -22.47
C ASP A 529 -18.18 8.17 -21.91
N GLY A 530 -17.82 7.82 -20.67
CA GLY A 530 -18.28 6.62 -19.97
C GLY A 530 -17.82 5.30 -20.58
N THR A 531 -16.85 5.32 -21.51
CA THR A 531 -16.36 4.11 -22.20
C THR A 531 -14.84 4.10 -22.39
N ALA A 532 -14.29 2.96 -22.76
CA ALA A 532 -12.84 2.78 -22.95
C ALA A 532 -12.34 3.46 -24.24
N PHE A 533 -11.30 4.28 -24.12
CA PHE A 533 -10.55 4.90 -25.20
C PHE A 533 -9.14 4.29 -25.29
N LEU A 534 -8.83 3.65 -26.43
CA LEU A 534 -7.61 2.88 -26.67
C LEU A 534 -6.63 3.66 -27.57
N VAL A 535 -5.47 4.05 -27.05
CA VAL A 535 -4.51 4.93 -27.75
C VAL A 535 -3.79 4.19 -28.87
N SER A 536 -4.00 4.65 -30.11
CA SER A 536 -3.50 4.03 -31.34
C SER A 536 -2.31 4.83 -31.93
N PRO A 537 -1.22 4.18 -32.39
CA PRO A 537 -1.03 2.73 -32.52
C PRO A 537 -0.45 2.04 -31.27
N ASP A 538 -0.14 2.79 -30.21
CA ASP A 538 0.79 2.36 -29.18
C ASP A 538 0.29 1.21 -28.30
N ILE A 539 -1.02 1.03 -28.12
CA ILE A 539 -1.59 -0.16 -27.45
C ILE A 539 -1.38 -1.44 -28.27
N PHE A 540 -1.50 -1.36 -29.60
CA PHE A 540 -1.30 -2.49 -30.52
C PHE A 540 0.19 -2.82 -30.69
N LYS A 541 1.05 -1.79 -30.65
CA LYS A 541 2.52 -1.98 -30.58
C LYS A 541 2.94 -2.71 -29.32
N ARG A 542 2.38 -2.34 -28.15
CA ARG A 542 2.65 -3.05 -26.89
C ARG A 542 2.25 -4.53 -26.98
N TYR A 543 1.02 -4.83 -27.41
CA TYR A 543 0.59 -6.22 -27.58
C TYR A 543 1.47 -7.01 -28.57
N ALA A 544 1.85 -6.41 -29.70
CA ALA A 544 2.69 -7.06 -30.70
C ALA A 544 4.10 -7.40 -30.20
N LEU A 545 4.73 -6.52 -29.39
CA LEU A 545 6.03 -6.80 -28.76
C LEU A 545 5.98 -7.99 -27.80
N GLU A 546 4.85 -8.15 -27.10
CA GLU A 546 4.62 -9.26 -26.17
C GLU A 546 4.28 -10.59 -26.88
N HIS A 547 4.03 -10.57 -28.19
CA HIS A 547 3.67 -11.77 -28.99
C HIS A 547 4.53 -11.88 -30.27
N PRO A 548 5.83 -12.24 -30.17
CA PRO A 548 6.75 -12.27 -31.32
C PRO A 548 6.33 -13.16 -32.51
N GLY A 549 5.45 -14.14 -32.28
CA GLY A 549 4.87 -14.96 -33.35
C GLY A 549 4.12 -14.14 -34.42
N ILE A 550 3.58 -12.98 -34.05
CA ILE A 550 2.83 -12.09 -34.96
C ILE A 550 3.76 -11.46 -36.01
N GLU A 551 5.05 -11.27 -35.71
CA GLU A 551 6.00 -10.75 -36.71
C GLU A 551 6.12 -11.63 -37.95
N ARG A 552 5.94 -12.95 -37.81
CA ARG A 552 6.05 -13.88 -38.93
C ARG A 552 4.90 -13.69 -39.92
N GLU A 553 3.67 -13.67 -39.41
CA GLU A 553 2.45 -13.37 -40.18
C GLU A 553 2.46 -11.95 -40.76
N ALA A 554 3.11 -11.01 -40.09
CA ALA A 554 3.27 -9.63 -40.57
C ALA A 554 4.23 -9.53 -41.76
N LYS A 555 5.40 -10.20 -41.67
CA LYS A 555 6.38 -10.32 -42.76
C LYS A 555 5.82 -11.04 -43.99
N GLU A 556 4.98 -12.06 -43.79
CA GLU A 556 4.26 -12.77 -44.86
C GLU A 556 3.20 -11.90 -45.59
N ARG A 557 2.85 -10.72 -45.06
CA ARG A 557 1.82 -9.82 -45.62
C ARG A 557 2.31 -8.42 -45.95
N ASP A 558 3.61 -8.17 -45.83
CA ASP A 558 4.25 -6.85 -45.98
C ASP A 558 3.61 -5.77 -45.07
N LEU A 559 3.47 -6.10 -43.78
CA LEU A 559 2.88 -5.25 -42.74
C LEU A 559 3.76 -5.22 -41.48
N GLU A 560 3.60 -4.18 -40.66
CA GLU A 560 4.14 -4.18 -39.30
C GLU A 560 3.23 -4.99 -38.36
N ALA A 561 3.80 -5.67 -37.35
CA ALA A 561 3.06 -6.60 -36.49
C ALA A 561 1.83 -5.96 -35.80
N TRP A 562 1.94 -4.70 -35.35
CA TRP A 562 0.81 -3.98 -34.76
C TRP A 562 -0.34 -3.70 -35.76
N GLN A 563 -0.04 -3.58 -37.06
CA GLN A 563 -1.04 -3.36 -38.09
C GLN A 563 -1.87 -4.63 -38.35
N VAL A 564 -1.26 -5.81 -38.24
CA VAL A 564 -1.97 -7.10 -38.30
C VAL A 564 -2.98 -7.19 -37.15
N VAL A 565 -2.56 -6.82 -35.93
CA VAL A 565 -3.42 -6.83 -34.74
C VAL A 565 -4.53 -5.80 -34.86
N GLN A 566 -4.21 -4.55 -35.21
CA GLN A 566 -5.18 -3.46 -35.33
C GLN A 566 -6.24 -3.74 -36.40
N ARG A 567 -5.85 -4.25 -37.58
CA ARG A 567 -6.81 -4.69 -38.61
C ARG A 567 -7.66 -5.89 -38.17
N SER A 568 -7.13 -6.77 -37.32
CA SER A 568 -7.91 -7.89 -36.76
C SER A 568 -8.86 -7.46 -35.63
N PHE A 569 -8.50 -6.45 -34.85
CA PHE A 569 -9.39 -5.79 -33.89
C PHE A 569 -10.53 -5.04 -34.60
N GLU A 570 -10.24 -4.24 -35.65
CA GLU A 570 -11.26 -3.50 -36.40
C GLU A 570 -12.33 -4.42 -37.04
N LYS A 571 -11.96 -5.64 -37.44
CA LYS A 571 -12.90 -6.66 -37.95
C LYS A 571 -13.94 -7.10 -36.92
N LEU A 572 -13.65 -7.00 -35.62
CA LEU A 572 -14.60 -7.33 -34.55
C LEU A 572 -15.69 -6.27 -34.37
N LYS A 573 -15.52 -5.07 -34.93
CA LYS A 573 -16.48 -3.95 -34.88
C LYS A 573 -16.90 -3.54 -33.45
N LYS A 574 -16.05 -3.78 -32.43
CA LYS A 574 -16.30 -3.37 -31.03
C LYS A 574 -16.04 -1.88 -30.76
N HIS A 575 -15.53 -1.13 -31.74
CA HIS A 575 -15.28 0.31 -31.65
C HIS A 575 -16.42 1.14 -32.25
N ARG A 576 -16.75 2.27 -31.60
CA ARG A 576 -17.64 3.32 -32.13
C ARG A 576 -16.96 4.00 -33.32
N LYS A 577 -17.73 4.34 -34.36
CA LYS A 577 -17.29 5.21 -35.46
C LYS A 577 -17.64 6.66 -35.19
N THR A 578 -16.84 7.59 -35.71
CA THR A 578 -17.18 9.02 -35.72
C THR A 578 -18.35 9.29 -36.67
N GLY A 579 -18.98 10.47 -36.58
CA GLY A 579 -20.06 10.88 -37.51
C GLY A 579 -19.64 10.82 -38.99
N ALA A 580 -18.37 11.13 -39.29
CA ALA A 580 -17.78 10.99 -40.62
C ALA A 580 -17.42 9.54 -41.02
N GLY A 581 -17.89 8.53 -40.27
CA GLY A 581 -17.71 7.10 -40.55
C GLY A 581 -16.30 6.52 -40.29
N LEU A 582 -15.39 7.32 -39.74
CA LEU A 582 -14.00 6.95 -39.46
C LEU A 582 -13.90 6.14 -38.15
N ASN A 583 -12.91 5.24 -38.07
CA ASN A 583 -12.70 4.39 -36.90
C ASN A 583 -11.92 5.08 -35.75
N ILE A 584 -11.15 6.13 -36.07
CA ILE A 584 -10.24 6.81 -35.12
C ILE A 584 -10.87 8.10 -34.62
N TRP A 585 -11.03 8.19 -33.30
CA TRP A 585 -11.41 9.39 -32.58
C TRP A 585 -10.17 10.21 -32.18
N THR A 586 -10.36 11.50 -31.99
CA THR A 586 -9.36 12.42 -31.44
C THR A 586 -9.85 12.96 -30.10
N CYS A 587 -9.03 12.86 -29.07
CA CYS A 587 -9.30 13.43 -27.75
C CYS A 587 -8.34 14.59 -27.45
N LEU A 588 -8.83 15.61 -26.73
CA LEU A 588 -8.05 16.74 -26.25
C LEU A 588 -7.65 16.51 -24.79
N VAL A 589 -6.34 16.50 -24.54
CA VAL A 589 -5.75 16.45 -23.19
C VAL A 589 -5.49 17.88 -22.71
N LYS A 590 -6.08 18.25 -21.57
CA LYS A 590 -5.98 19.56 -20.91
C LYS A 590 -4.84 19.56 -19.88
N GLY A 591 -3.61 19.83 -20.33
CA GLY A 591 -2.45 19.96 -19.43
C GLY A 591 -2.28 21.37 -18.84
N PRO A 592 -1.66 21.53 -17.65
CA PRO A 592 -1.57 22.84 -16.94
C PRO A 592 -0.82 23.98 -17.66
N ARG A 593 -0.14 23.70 -18.79
CA ARG A 593 0.61 24.70 -19.57
C ARG A 593 0.43 24.58 -21.09
N LYS A 594 -0.07 23.45 -21.58
CA LYS A 594 -0.30 23.14 -23.02
C LYS A 594 -1.37 22.05 -23.13
N SER A 595 -2.19 22.11 -24.19
CA SER A 595 -3.03 20.99 -24.60
C SER A 595 -2.28 20.06 -25.58
N LYS A 596 -2.68 18.78 -25.62
CA LYS A 596 -2.16 17.76 -26.55
C LYS A 596 -3.33 16.98 -27.14
N GLN A 597 -3.22 16.52 -28.38
CA GLN A 597 -4.19 15.58 -28.96
C GLN A 597 -3.71 14.14 -28.77
N LEU A 598 -4.64 13.25 -28.39
CA LEU A 598 -4.49 11.79 -28.46
C LEU A 598 -5.42 11.25 -29.55
N ARG A 599 -5.04 10.15 -30.20
CA ARG A 599 -5.84 9.49 -31.24
C ARG A 599 -5.99 8.01 -30.91
N GLY A 600 -7.17 7.46 -31.13
CA GLY A 600 -7.50 6.13 -30.63
C GLY A 600 -8.89 5.63 -31.02
N TYR A 601 -9.22 4.44 -30.54
CA TYR A 601 -10.52 3.80 -30.71
C TYR A 601 -11.35 3.99 -29.44
N LEU A 602 -12.59 4.45 -29.60
CA LEU A 602 -13.57 4.53 -28.51
C LEU A 602 -14.43 3.25 -28.56
N LEU A 603 -14.56 2.49 -27.47
CA LEU A 603 -15.33 1.24 -27.48
C LEU A 603 -16.83 1.46 -27.38
N ILE A 604 -17.61 0.54 -27.97
CA ILE A 604 -19.07 0.52 -27.83
C ILE A 604 -19.41 0.21 -26.37
N GLU A 605 -18.95 -0.95 -25.90
CA GLU A 605 -19.14 -1.43 -24.53
C GLU A 605 -17.86 -1.21 -23.69
N PRO A 606 -17.92 -0.54 -22.51
CA PRO A 606 -16.79 -0.49 -21.59
C PRO A 606 -16.41 -1.88 -21.06
N ASN A 607 -17.39 -2.77 -20.94
CA ASN A 607 -17.24 -4.11 -20.36
C ASN A 607 -16.42 -5.08 -21.23
N ASP A 608 -16.07 -4.72 -22.47
CA ASP A 608 -15.10 -5.45 -23.28
C ASP A 608 -13.67 -5.36 -22.73
N VAL A 609 -13.37 -4.34 -21.90
CA VAL A 609 -12.03 -4.10 -21.32
C VAL A 609 -12.08 -3.97 -19.80
N PHE A 610 -13.12 -3.35 -19.25
CA PHE A 610 -13.29 -3.18 -17.81
C PHE A 610 -14.15 -4.32 -17.20
N SER A 611 -14.00 -4.53 -15.88
CA SER A 611 -14.91 -5.38 -15.08
C SER A 611 -15.91 -4.54 -14.29
N GLU A 612 -15.48 -3.35 -13.85
CA GLU A 612 -16.29 -2.26 -13.31
C GLU A 612 -15.77 -0.98 -13.99
N VAL A 613 -16.67 -0.08 -14.39
CA VAL A 613 -16.30 1.07 -15.26
C VAL A 613 -15.62 2.17 -14.43
N PRO A 614 -14.33 2.48 -14.64
CA PRO A 614 -13.63 3.52 -13.87
C PRO A 614 -14.10 4.91 -14.30
N TYR A 615 -14.09 5.88 -13.37
CA TYR A 615 -14.44 7.27 -13.66
C TYR A 615 -13.70 7.84 -14.88
N ASP A 616 -14.40 8.69 -15.63
CA ASP A 616 -13.88 9.42 -16.79
C ASP A 616 -12.63 10.24 -16.42
N ASN A 617 -11.70 10.31 -17.37
CA ASN A 617 -10.44 10.99 -17.17
C ASN A 617 -10.61 12.52 -17.11
N PRO A 618 -10.40 13.19 -15.96
CA PRO A 618 -10.78 14.59 -15.80
C PRO A 618 -9.96 15.56 -16.66
N VAL A 619 -8.84 15.12 -17.21
CA VAL A 619 -8.00 15.92 -18.12
C VAL A 619 -8.15 15.54 -19.60
N ILE A 620 -9.05 14.62 -19.96
CA ILE A 620 -9.28 14.22 -21.36
C ILE A 620 -10.75 14.39 -21.73
N SER A 621 -11.03 15.10 -22.82
CA SER A 621 -12.36 15.16 -23.43
C SER A 621 -12.28 14.74 -24.90
N LEU A 622 -13.39 14.25 -25.46
CA LEU A 622 -13.52 14.13 -26.92
C LEU A 622 -13.29 15.51 -27.56
N ALA A 623 -12.69 15.54 -28.75
CA ALA A 623 -12.67 16.76 -29.56
C ALA A 623 -14.02 16.91 -30.25
N GLU A 624 -14.68 18.05 -30.06
CA GLU A 624 -15.88 18.40 -30.82
C GLU A 624 -15.54 18.41 -32.32
N LEU A 625 -16.26 17.60 -33.09
CA LEU A 625 -16.24 17.69 -34.54
C LEU A 625 -17.05 18.93 -34.92
N VAL A 626 -16.35 20.03 -35.20
CA VAL A 626 -16.97 21.21 -35.81
C VAL A 626 -17.42 20.82 -37.22
N ASP A 627 -18.72 20.60 -37.38
CA ASP A 627 -19.33 20.32 -38.67
C ASP A 627 -19.10 21.52 -39.60
N LYS A 628 -18.27 21.31 -40.62
CA LYS A 628 -18.12 22.23 -41.75
C LYS A 628 -19.27 22.01 -42.75
N ASP A 629 -20.49 22.31 -42.33
CA ASP A 629 -21.67 22.30 -43.21
C ASP A 629 -22.68 23.41 -42.87
N THR A 630 -22.16 24.65 -42.78
CA THR A 630 -22.94 25.86 -43.13
C THR A 630 -22.05 26.80 -43.93
N SER A 631 -22.01 26.60 -45.24
CA SER A 631 -21.34 27.52 -46.18
C SER A 631 -22.14 27.70 -47.47
N GLU A 632 -23.32 28.30 -47.34
CA GLU A 632 -23.92 29.28 -48.25
C GLU A 632 -24.97 30.13 -47.50
#